data_AF-A0A1E3S5T2-F1
#
_entry.id   AF-A0A1E3S5T2-F1
#
_cell.length_a   1.000
_cell.length_b   1.000
_cell.length_c   1.000
_cell.angle_alpha   90.00
_cell.angle_beta   90.00
_cell.angle_gamma   90.00
#
_symmetry.space_group_name_H-M   'P 1'
#
loop_
_entity.id
_entity.type
_entity.pdbx_description
1 polymer ?
#
loop_
_entity_poly.entity_id
_entity_poly.type
_entity_poly.pdbx_seq_one_letter_code
_entity_poly.pdbx_strand_id
1 'polypeptide(L)'
;METRKLDHVVYEKDGATARIILDNPDRANAQTSEMVHSVSEALDDAQYDYDIKVVIIKANGKGFCSGHIPDGSYPEFKAESEASGKIWRSAAQITAEQALEFGLVNRVVPRDRLEAEVEELAANIAKAPLITLQATKAGILRAWETMGFRTHQQASNDLQAVVTGSREFLEYMAELMKKSAKPADRV
;
A
#
# COMPACT_ATOMS: atom_id res chain seq x y z
N MET A 1 24.25 -0.08 8.18
CA MET A 1 23.15 0.60 7.48
C MET A 1 23.58 0.97 6.06
N GLU A 2 23.01 0.29 5.07
CA GLU A 2 23.13 0.59 3.64
C GLU A 2 21.83 1.27 3.17
N THR A 3 21.92 2.31 2.34
CA THR A 3 20.75 3.04 1.84
C THR A 3 20.85 3.23 0.33
N ARG A 4 19.79 2.87 -0.40
CA ARG A 4 19.63 3.05 -1.84
C ARG A 4 18.38 3.86 -2.14
N LYS A 5 18.49 4.90 -2.97
CA LYS A 5 17.34 5.67 -3.45
C LYS A 5 16.88 5.12 -4.79
N LEU A 6 15.59 4.87 -4.91
CA LEU A 6 14.87 4.42 -6.10
C LEU A 6 13.78 5.46 -6.44
N ASP A 7 13.04 5.25 -7.53
CA ASP A 7 11.96 6.15 -7.94
C ASP A 7 10.82 6.10 -6.92
N HIS A 8 10.63 7.22 -6.20
CA HIS A 8 9.61 7.37 -5.16
C HIS A 8 9.72 6.38 -3.99
N VAL A 9 10.88 5.72 -3.83
CA VAL A 9 11.13 4.73 -2.78
C VAL A 9 12.56 4.89 -2.25
N VAL A 10 12.73 4.82 -0.93
CA VAL A 10 14.03 4.67 -0.28
C VAL A 10 14.11 3.26 0.29
N TYR A 11 15.17 2.54 -0.05
CA TYR A 11 15.44 1.20 0.44
C TYR A 11 16.63 1.23 1.41
N GLU A 12 16.46 0.69 2.61
CA GLU A 12 17.50 0.65 3.64
C GLU A 12 17.68 -0.76 4.18
N LYS A 13 18.94 -1.17 4.41
CA LYS A 13 19.27 -2.42 5.08
C LYS A 13 20.06 -2.16 6.35
N ASP A 14 19.60 -2.72 7.46
CA ASP A 14 20.30 -2.67 8.73
C ASP A 14 20.17 -3.98 9.51
N GLY A 15 21.28 -4.70 9.62
CA GLY A 15 21.30 -6.04 10.21
C GLY A 15 20.31 -6.97 9.52
N ALA A 16 19.39 -7.54 10.31
CA ALA A 16 18.40 -8.50 9.81
C ALA A 16 17.10 -7.85 9.29
N THR A 17 17.08 -6.53 9.12
CA THR A 17 15.88 -5.79 8.74
C THR A 17 16.12 -4.92 7.52
N ALA A 18 15.24 -5.06 6.53
CA ALA A 18 15.17 -4.18 5.37
C ALA A 18 13.96 -3.26 5.50
N ARG A 19 14.10 -2.00 5.08
CA ARG A 19 13.04 -0.99 5.10
C ARG A 19 12.77 -0.52 3.67
N ILE A 20 11.52 -0.60 3.25
CA ILE A 20 11.02 -0.04 1.99
C ILE A 20 10.17 1.15 2.36
N ILE A 21 10.66 2.35 2.07
CA ILE A 21 10.07 3.62 2.49
C ILE A 21 9.49 4.31 1.27
N LEU A 22 8.18 4.46 1.19
CA LEU A 22 7.55 5.27 0.14
C LEU A 22 7.93 6.75 0.34
N ASP A 23 8.44 7.39 -0.70
CA ASP A 23 9.07 8.71 -0.64
C ASP A 23 8.57 9.62 -1.77
N ASN A 24 7.24 9.81 -1.82
CA ASN A 24 6.58 10.81 -2.65
C ASN A 24 5.49 11.57 -1.84
N PRO A 25 5.86 12.18 -0.70
CA PRO A 25 4.90 12.70 0.27
C PRO A 25 4.07 13.86 -0.27
N ASP A 26 4.61 14.66 -1.18
CA ASP A 26 3.91 15.79 -1.82
C ASP A 26 2.73 15.32 -2.69
N ARG A 27 2.76 14.07 -3.13
CA ARG A 27 1.69 13.40 -3.86
C ARG A 27 1.01 12.32 -3.03
N ALA A 28 1.08 12.43 -1.70
CA ALA A 28 0.51 11.47 -0.74
C ALA A 28 0.91 10.01 -1.00
N ASN A 29 2.12 9.79 -1.54
CA ASN A 29 2.65 8.50 -1.95
C ASN A 29 1.71 7.76 -2.92
N ALA A 30 1.09 8.51 -3.86
CA ALA A 30 0.28 7.96 -4.93
C ALA A 30 1.02 6.88 -5.72
N GLN A 31 0.33 5.79 -6.04
CA GLN A 31 0.93 4.65 -6.72
C GLN A 31 1.08 4.91 -8.22
N THR A 32 2.32 5.21 -8.63
CA THR A 32 2.75 5.26 -10.03
C THR A 32 3.40 3.94 -10.45
N SER A 33 3.55 3.72 -11.76
CA SER A 33 4.22 2.53 -12.29
C SER A 33 5.68 2.43 -11.83
N GLU A 34 6.37 3.56 -11.76
CA GLU A 34 7.75 3.67 -11.30
C GLU A 34 7.89 3.27 -9.82
N MET A 35 6.95 3.72 -8.98
CA MET A 35 6.92 3.33 -7.56
C MET A 35 6.66 1.83 -7.42
N VAL A 36 5.76 1.24 -8.22
CA VAL A 36 5.50 -0.21 -8.21
C VAL A 36 6.74 -1.00 -8.58
N HIS A 37 7.44 -0.62 -9.65
CA HIS A 37 8.69 -1.27 -10.03
C HIS A 37 9.76 -1.14 -8.95
N SER A 38 9.90 0.04 -8.34
CA SER A 38 10.88 0.28 -7.26
C SER A 38 10.57 -0.54 -6.01
N VAL A 39 9.30 -0.70 -5.65
CA VAL A 39 8.89 -1.59 -4.54
C VAL A 39 9.19 -3.05 -4.88
N SER A 40 8.89 -3.51 -6.09
CA SER A 40 9.20 -4.89 -6.52
C SER A 40 10.72 -5.16 -6.50
N GLU A 41 11.52 -4.23 -7.00
CA GLU A 41 12.99 -4.34 -6.98
C GLU A 41 13.53 -4.44 -5.55
N ALA A 42 13.01 -3.62 -4.62
CA ALA A 42 13.41 -3.66 -3.22
C ALA A 42 12.96 -4.96 -2.51
N LEU A 43 11.78 -5.49 -2.86
CA LEU A 43 11.32 -6.78 -2.36
C LEU A 43 12.16 -7.95 -2.88
N ASP A 44 12.54 -7.92 -4.16
CA ASP A 44 13.41 -8.93 -4.76
C ASP A 44 14.80 -8.89 -4.10
N ASP A 45 15.38 -7.70 -3.90
CA ASP A 45 16.65 -7.53 -3.18
C ASP A 45 16.59 -8.16 -1.77
N ALA A 46 15.55 -7.82 -0.99
CA ALA A 46 15.35 -8.36 0.35
C ALA A 46 15.07 -9.88 0.36
N GLN A 47 14.44 -10.41 -0.69
CA GLN A 47 14.12 -11.84 -0.79
C GLN A 47 15.37 -12.69 -1.04
N TYR A 48 16.34 -12.18 -1.81
CA TYR A 48 17.57 -12.89 -2.15
C TYR A 48 18.72 -12.65 -1.17
N ASP A 49 18.56 -11.71 -0.23
CA ASP A 49 19.51 -11.44 0.85
C ASP A 49 19.19 -12.30 2.09
N TYR A 50 19.98 -13.37 2.31
CA TYR A 50 19.78 -14.30 3.43
C TYR A 50 20.14 -13.71 4.82
N ASP A 51 20.73 -12.51 4.88
CA ASP A 51 20.91 -11.81 6.15
C ASP A 51 19.61 -11.09 6.59
N ILE A 52 18.73 -10.76 5.64
CA ILE A 52 17.44 -10.12 5.90
C ILE A 52 16.42 -11.17 6.37
N LYS A 53 15.78 -10.88 7.50
CA LYS A 53 14.73 -11.71 8.10
C LYS A 53 13.36 -11.03 8.13
N VAL A 54 13.33 -9.71 8.11
CA VAL A 54 12.12 -8.90 8.22
C VAL A 54 12.18 -7.74 7.24
N VAL A 55 11.07 -7.48 6.56
CA VAL A 55 10.86 -6.28 5.74
C VAL A 55 9.85 -5.39 6.44
N ILE A 56 10.21 -4.13 6.66
CA ILE A 56 9.30 -3.07 7.10
C ILE A 56 8.93 -2.25 5.86
N ILE A 57 7.65 -2.16 5.55
CA ILE A 57 7.15 -1.22 4.55
C ILE A 57 6.53 -0.03 5.29
N LYS A 58 7.05 1.16 5.05
CA LYS A 58 6.60 2.41 5.67
C LYS A 58 6.60 3.55 4.66
N ALA A 59 6.23 4.75 5.09
CA ALA A 59 6.13 5.90 4.21
C ALA A 59 6.55 7.19 4.90
N ASN A 60 7.17 8.08 4.13
CA ASN A 60 7.40 9.45 4.54
C ASN A 60 6.12 10.28 4.36
N GLY A 61 5.99 11.35 5.15
CA GLY A 61 4.85 12.27 5.09
C GLY A 61 3.73 11.97 6.08
N LYS A 62 2.55 12.55 5.81
CA LYS A 62 1.42 12.54 6.76
C LYS A 62 0.64 11.22 6.79
N GLY A 63 0.67 10.46 5.70
CA GLY A 63 -0.04 9.19 5.53
C GLY A 63 0.81 8.14 4.82
N PHE A 64 0.26 6.93 4.67
CA PHE A 64 0.96 5.80 4.05
C PHE A 64 0.97 5.89 2.52
N CYS A 65 -0.18 5.70 1.87
CA CYS A 65 -0.37 5.74 0.41
C CYS A 65 -1.84 6.06 0.10
N SER A 66 -2.10 6.87 -0.92
CA SER A 66 -3.46 7.22 -1.35
C SER A 66 -4.06 6.26 -2.40
N GLY A 67 -3.31 5.24 -2.83
CA GLY A 67 -3.73 4.28 -3.86
C GLY A 67 -3.40 4.73 -5.29
N HIS A 68 -3.97 4.03 -6.27
CA HIS A 68 -3.74 4.26 -7.70
C HIS A 68 -4.51 5.47 -8.22
N ILE A 69 -3.83 6.32 -9.00
CA ILE A 69 -4.40 7.55 -9.58
C ILE A 69 -4.36 7.42 -11.11
N PRO A 70 -5.51 7.47 -11.80
CA PRO A 70 -5.58 7.25 -13.25
C PRO A 70 -4.79 8.22 -14.13
N ASP A 71 -4.36 9.38 -13.63
CA ASP A 71 -3.68 10.43 -14.41
C ASP A 71 -2.40 10.97 -13.77
N GLY A 72 -1.99 10.46 -12.60
CA GLY A 72 -0.82 10.95 -11.86
C GLY A 72 -0.86 12.45 -11.53
N SER A 73 -2.02 13.12 -11.53
CA SER A 73 -2.17 14.50 -11.11
C SER A 73 -2.72 14.56 -9.67
N TYR A 74 -2.25 15.52 -8.87
CA TYR A 74 -2.68 15.68 -7.47
C TYR A 74 -2.81 17.14 -7.12
N PRO A 75 -4.02 17.59 -6.78
CA PRO A 75 -4.12 18.64 -5.77
C PRO A 75 -5.07 18.33 -4.60
N GLU A 76 -5.94 17.32 -4.63
CA GLU A 76 -7.12 17.34 -3.74
C GLU A 76 -7.58 15.98 -3.17
N PHE A 77 -6.76 15.17 -2.50
CA PHE A 77 -7.28 13.94 -1.85
C PHE A 77 -8.44 14.21 -0.88
N LYS A 78 -8.37 15.32 -0.15
CA LYS A 78 -9.41 15.72 0.80
C LYS A 78 -10.59 16.37 0.10
N ALA A 79 -10.33 17.31 -0.81
CA ALA A 79 -11.38 18.05 -1.48
C ALA A 79 -12.06 17.25 -2.61
N GLU A 80 -11.42 16.24 -3.19
CA GLU A 80 -12.02 15.29 -4.13
C GLU A 80 -12.79 14.18 -3.40
N SER A 81 -12.33 13.73 -2.22
CA SER A 81 -13.15 12.89 -1.33
C SER A 81 -14.42 13.62 -0.87
N GLU A 82 -14.32 14.92 -0.61
CA GLU A 82 -15.45 15.80 -0.23
C GLU A 82 -16.33 16.20 -1.44
N ALA A 83 -15.76 16.42 -2.64
CA ALA A 83 -16.48 16.90 -3.84
C ALA A 83 -17.09 15.79 -4.71
N SER A 84 -16.47 14.61 -4.78
CA SER A 84 -16.94 13.49 -5.61
C SER A 84 -18.20 12.80 -5.07
N GLY A 85 -18.67 13.18 -3.87
CA GLY A 85 -19.96 12.72 -3.34
C GLY A 85 -20.08 11.18 -3.24
N LYS A 86 -18.95 10.49 -3.02
CA LYS A 86 -18.79 9.02 -2.94
C LYS A 86 -18.99 8.30 -4.28
N ILE A 87 -17.89 8.08 -5.00
CA ILE A 87 -17.81 7.16 -6.15
C ILE A 87 -18.14 5.71 -5.72
N TRP A 88 -17.81 5.34 -4.47
CA TRP A 88 -18.26 4.08 -3.86
C TRP A 88 -19.07 4.33 -2.59
N ARG A 89 -20.40 4.19 -2.68
CA ARG A 89 -21.31 4.36 -1.53
C ARG A 89 -21.13 3.32 -0.41
N SER A 90 -20.40 2.22 -0.65
CA SER A 90 -20.11 1.16 0.34
C SER A 90 -18.73 1.26 1.01
N ALA A 91 -17.81 2.09 0.51
CA ALA A 91 -16.47 2.24 1.08
C ALA A 91 -16.48 3.27 2.21
N ALA A 92 -17.05 2.90 3.36
CA ALA A 92 -16.90 3.72 4.56
C ALA A 92 -15.43 3.76 4.96
N GLN A 93 -14.91 4.97 5.26
CA GLN A 93 -13.62 5.06 5.95
C GLN A 93 -13.78 4.38 7.31
N ILE A 94 -12.89 3.43 7.58
CA ILE A 94 -12.82 2.77 8.88
C ILE A 94 -11.74 3.43 9.73
N THR A 95 -12.00 3.53 11.02
CA THR A 95 -11.02 3.96 12.02
C THR A 95 -9.97 2.88 12.26
N ALA A 96 -8.86 3.22 12.90
CA ALA A 96 -7.82 2.24 13.26
C ALA A 96 -8.37 1.17 14.21
N GLU A 97 -9.26 1.57 15.12
CA GLU A 97 -9.93 0.71 16.09
C GLU A 97 -10.86 -0.28 15.40
N GLN A 98 -11.64 0.18 14.41
CA GLN A 98 -12.48 -0.72 13.59
C GLN A 98 -11.63 -1.66 12.74
N ALA A 99 -10.51 -1.18 12.18
CA ALA A 99 -9.59 -2.05 11.43
C ALA A 99 -9.00 -3.17 12.32
N LEU A 100 -8.75 -2.87 13.61
CA LEU A 100 -8.32 -3.87 14.59
C LEU A 100 -9.44 -4.87 14.89
N GLU A 101 -10.67 -4.41 15.12
CA GLU A 101 -11.84 -5.26 15.36
C GLU A 101 -12.11 -6.21 14.18
N PHE A 102 -11.94 -5.73 12.95
CA PHE A 102 -12.12 -6.51 11.73
C PHE A 102 -10.94 -7.45 11.43
N GLY A 103 -9.86 -7.38 12.20
CA GLY A 103 -8.65 -8.19 11.98
C GLY A 103 -7.82 -7.76 10.77
N LEU A 104 -8.02 -6.54 10.26
CA LEU A 104 -7.23 -5.97 9.17
C LEU A 104 -5.85 -5.50 9.63
N VAL A 105 -5.73 -5.12 10.90
CA VAL A 105 -4.45 -4.79 11.56
C VAL A 105 -4.30 -5.60 12.83
N ASN A 106 -3.07 -5.92 13.21
CA ASN A 106 -2.80 -6.69 14.43
C ASN A 106 -2.75 -5.82 15.69
N ARG A 107 -2.44 -4.53 15.56
CA ARG A 107 -2.24 -3.58 16.67
C ARG A 107 -2.58 -2.15 16.26
N VAL A 108 -3.05 -1.37 17.23
CA VAL A 108 -3.23 0.08 17.12
C VAL A 108 -2.45 0.72 18.26
N VAL A 109 -1.61 1.71 17.94
CA VAL A 109 -0.72 2.37 18.90
C VAL A 109 -0.76 3.89 18.68
N PRO A 110 -0.45 4.71 19.70
CA PRO A 110 -0.28 6.15 19.54
C PRO A 110 0.74 6.49 18.44
N ARG A 111 0.50 7.58 17.70
CA ARG A 111 1.30 7.94 16.52
C ARG A 111 2.78 8.16 16.85
N ASP A 112 3.09 8.71 18.02
CA ASP A 112 4.45 8.95 18.53
C ASP A 112 5.18 7.66 18.92
N ARG A 113 4.43 6.57 19.17
CA ARG A 113 4.96 5.25 19.53
C ARG A 113 5.14 4.33 18.33
N LEU A 114 4.47 4.59 17.21
CA LEU A 114 4.41 3.69 16.06
C LEU A 114 5.77 3.17 15.60
N GLU A 115 6.76 4.06 15.43
CA GLU A 115 8.10 3.68 14.97
C GLU A 115 8.77 2.71 15.94
N ALA A 116 8.75 3.01 17.25
CA ALA A 116 9.35 2.16 18.26
C ALA A 116 8.69 0.78 18.33
N GLU A 117 7.36 0.72 18.22
CA GLU A 117 6.59 -0.53 18.27
C GLU A 117 6.85 -1.42 17.04
N VAL A 118 6.98 -0.82 15.85
CA VAL A 118 7.33 -1.55 14.62
C VAL A 118 8.74 -2.12 14.69
N GLU A 119 9.70 -1.32 15.15
CA GLU A 119 11.10 -1.76 15.29
C GLU A 119 11.23 -2.87 16.35
N GLU A 120 10.53 -2.76 17.48
CA GLU A 120 10.51 -3.82 18.50
C GLU A 120 9.89 -5.11 17.95
N LEU A 121 8.80 -5.02 17.19
CA LEU A 121 8.17 -6.17 16.55
C LEU A 121 9.12 -6.83 15.55
N ALA A 122 9.78 -6.03 14.69
CA ALA A 122 10.74 -6.53 13.72
C ALA A 122 11.93 -7.21 14.41
N ALA A 123 12.49 -6.60 15.45
CA ALA A 123 13.57 -7.18 16.24
C ALA A 123 13.15 -8.50 16.91
N ASN A 124 11.91 -8.61 17.38
CA ASN A 124 11.38 -9.84 17.96
C ASN A 124 11.24 -10.95 16.91
N ILE A 125 10.76 -10.65 15.71
CA ILE A 125 10.66 -11.62 14.61
C ILE A 125 12.07 -12.08 14.17
N ALA A 126 13.02 -11.14 14.07
CA ALA A 126 14.39 -11.41 13.62
C ALA A 126 15.20 -12.36 14.54
N LYS A 127 14.74 -12.61 15.77
CA LYS A 127 15.36 -13.58 16.68
C LYS A 127 15.23 -15.02 16.18
N ALA A 128 14.20 -15.33 15.40
CA ALA A 128 14.01 -16.68 14.87
C ALA A 128 15.05 -17.02 13.77
N PRO A 129 15.41 -18.31 13.59
CA PRO A 129 16.16 -18.75 12.43
C PRO A 129 15.40 -18.46 11.13
N LEU A 130 16.11 -18.05 10.07
CA LEU A 130 15.49 -17.67 8.80
C LEU A 130 14.62 -18.79 8.21
N ILE A 131 15.09 -20.04 8.27
CA ILE A 131 14.34 -21.20 7.80
C ILE A 131 13.01 -21.38 8.54
N THR A 132 12.95 -21.07 9.83
CA THR A 132 11.71 -21.11 10.61
C THR A 132 10.72 -20.07 10.12
N LEU A 133 11.18 -18.82 9.91
CA LEU A 133 10.35 -17.74 9.37
C LEU A 133 9.81 -18.09 7.97
N GLN A 134 10.67 -18.61 7.10
CA GLN A 134 10.31 -19.03 5.75
C GLN A 134 9.28 -20.18 5.77
N ALA A 135 9.48 -21.19 6.61
CA ALA A 135 8.56 -22.30 6.76
C ALA A 135 7.19 -21.85 7.30
N THR A 136 7.16 -20.97 8.30
CA THR A 136 5.92 -20.39 8.84
C THR A 136 5.17 -19.59 7.78
N LYS A 137 5.86 -18.71 7.05
CA LYS A 137 5.25 -17.95 5.94
C LYS A 137 4.70 -18.90 4.86
N ALA A 138 5.47 -19.92 4.47
CA ALA A 138 5.05 -20.90 3.48
C ALA A 138 3.80 -21.69 3.93
N GLY A 139 3.70 -22.05 5.21
CA GLY A 139 2.51 -22.70 5.77
C GLY A 139 1.25 -21.84 5.65
N ILE A 140 1.35 -20.55 6.00
CA ILE A 140 0.23 -19.59 5.87
C ILE A 140 -0.18 -19.43 4.41
N LEU A 141 0.80 -19.23 3.51
CA LEU A 141 0.52 -19.09 2.08
C LEU A 141 -0.18 -20.34 1.52
N ARG A 142 0.24 -21.55 1.91
CA ARG A 142 -0.43 -22.79 1.48
C ARG A 142 -1.89 -22.84 1.95
N ALA A 143 -2.19 -22.39 3.15
CA ALA A 143 -3.58 -22.30 3.62
C ALA A 143 -4.40 -21.32 2.76
N TRP A 144 -3.84 -20.17 2.40
CA TRP A 144 -4.50 -19.22 1.49
C TRP A 144 -4.72 -19.79 0.08
N GLU A 145 -3.75 -20.55 -0.44
CA GLU A 145 -3.93 -21.26 -1.71
C GLU A 145 -5.07 -22.28 -1.64
N THR A 146 -5.16 -23.05 -0.54
CA THR A 146 -6.28 -23.99 -0.33
C THR A 146 -7.64 -23.28 -0.26
N MET A 147 -7.68 -22.07 0.27
CA MET A 147 -8.88 -21.22 0.27
C MET A 147 -9.17 -20.56 -1.09
N GLY A 148 -8.35 -20.81 -2.11
CA GLY A 148 -8.55 -20.30 -3.47
C GLY A 148 -8.14 -18.83 -3.65
N PHE A 149 -7.24 -18.30 -2.81
CA PHE A 149 -6.86 -16.89 -2.85
C PHE A 149 -6.37 -16.43 -4.23
N ARG A 150 -5.46 -17.19 -4.87
CA ARG A 150 -4.97 -16.85 -6.22
C ARG A 150 -6.06 -16.89 -7.29
N THR A 151 -6.93 -17.90 -7.24
CA THR A 151 -8.07 -17.99 -8.16
C THR A 151 -9.00 -16.79 -8.01
N HIS A 152 -9.28 -16.38 -6.77
CA HIS A 152 -10.07 -15.19 -6.50
C HIS A 152 -9.38 -13.92 -7.02
N GLN A 153 -8.09 -13.74 -6.75
CA GLN A 153 -7.33 -12.59 -7.23
C GLN A 153 -7.34 -12.48 -8.76
N GLN A 154 -7.14 -13.59 -9.47
CA GLN A 154 -7.17 -13.60 -10.93
C GLN A 154 -8.56 -13.23 -11.46
N ALA A 155 -9.62 -13.85 -10.93
CA ALA A 155 -10.99 -13.52 -11.31
C ALA A 155 -11.34 -12.05 -11.01
N SER A 156 -10.86 -11.52 -9.88
CA SER A 156 -11.04 -10.11 -9.52
C SER A 156 -10.35 -9.17 -10.52
N ASN A 157 -9.11 -9.47 -10.92
CA ASN A 157 -8.39 -8.69 -11.92
C ASN A 157 -9.08 -8.71 -13.29
N ASP A 158 -9.56 -9.88 -13.74
CA ASP A 158 -10.28 -10.02 -15.01
C ASP A 158 -11.55 -9.17 -15.02
N LEU A 159 -12.32 -9.23 -13.93
CA LEU A 159 -13.52 -8.41 -13.76
C LEU A 159 -13.18 -6.91 -13.67
N GLN A 160 -12.11 -6.55 -12.96
CA GLN A 160 -11.65 -5.17 -12.87
C GLN A 160 -11.29 -4.64 -14.26
N ALA A 161 -10.55 -5.39 -15.08
CA ALA A 161 -10.17 -4.98 -16.43
C ALA A 161 -11.40 -4.75 -17.33
N VAL A 162 -12.39 -5.65 -17.26
CA VAL A 162 -13.67 -5.51 -17.98
C VAL A 162 -14.39 -4.23 -17.57
N VAL A 163 -14.48 -3.96 -16.27
CA VAL A 163 -15.13 -2.75 -15.74
C VAL A 163 -14.37 -1.50 -16.19
N THR A 164 -13.06 -1.45 -15.97
CA THR A 164 -12.24 -0.25 -16.28
C THR A 164 -12.12 0.03 -17.77
N GLY A 165 -12.26 -1.00 -18.62
CA GLY A 165 -12.27 -0.87 -20.07
C GLY A 165 -13.66 -0.58 -20.66
N SER A 166 -14.73 -0.65 -19.87
CA SER A 166 -16.09 -0.39 -20.35
C SER A 166 -16.30 1.09 -20.67
N ARG A 167 -17.07 1.36 -21.73
CA ARG A 167 -17.38 2.73 -22.14
C ARG A 167 -18.14 3.47 -21.04
N GLU A 168 -19.09 2.79 -20.40
CA GLU A 168 -19.90 3.34 -19.31
C GLU A 168 -19.03 3.82 -18.14
N PHE A 169 -18.00 3.04 -17.77
CA PHE A 169 -17.08 3.44 -16.71
C PHE A 169 -16.20 4.62 -17.12
N LEU A 170 -15.68 4.62 -18.36
CA LEU A 170 -14.85 5.72 -18.86
C LEU A 170 -15.62 7.05 -18.95
N GLU A 171 -16.86 7.02 -19.42
CA GLU A 171 -17.75 8.18 -19.46
C GLU A 171 -18.04 8.70 -18.04
N TYR A 172 -18.33 7.80 -17.11
CA TYR A 172 -18.55 8.13 -15.70
C TYR A 172 -17.31 8.79 -15.05
N MET A 173 -16.12 8.24 -15.25
CA MET A 173 -14.87 8.82 -14.73
C MET A 173 -14.56 10.18 -15.35
N ALA A 174 -14.83 10.37 -16.65
CA ALA A 174 -14.64 11.66 -17.32
C ALA A 174 -15.60 12.74 -16.78
N GLU A 175 -16.84 12.38 -16.43
CA GLU A 175 -17.77 13.31 -15.76
C GLU A 175 -17.34 13.67 -14.34
N LEU A 176 -16.80 12.71 -13.60
CA LEU A 176 -16.29 12.94 -12.25
C LEU A 176 -15.11 13.90 -12.25
N MET A 177 -14.10 13.67 -13.11
CA MET A 177 -12.95 14.56 -13.22
C MET A 177 -13.35 16.00 -13.61
N LYS A 178 -14.40 16.17 -14.43
CA LYS A 178 -14.98 17.50 -14.73
C LYS A 178 -15.63 18.15 -13.50
N LYS A 179 -16.30 17.36 -12.64
CA LYS A 179 -16.93 17.85 -11.41
C LYS A 179 -15.92 18.13 -10.29
N SER A 180 -14.80 17.41 -10.28
CA SER A 180 -13.61 17.62 -9.43
C SER A 180 -12.78 18.85 -9.84
N ALA A 181 -13.05 19.46 -11.00
CA ALA A 181 -12.39 20.71 -11.40
C ALA A 181 -12.80 21.87 -10.47
N LYS A 182 -11.82 22.74 -10.20
CA LYS A 182 -11.83 23.75 -9.14
C LYS A 182 -13.13 24.58 -9.10
N PRO A 183 -13.56 25.05 -7.91
CA PRO A 183 -14.75 25.91 -7.75
C PRO A 183 -14.78 27.19 -8.59
N ALA A 184 -13.64 27.62 -9.16
CA ALA A 184 -13.50 28.85 -9.92
C ALA A 184 -14.09 28.80 -11.35
N ASP A 185 -14.38 27.62 -11.89
CA ASP A 185 -14.86 27.46 -13.28
C ASP A 185 -16.38 27.25 -13.39
N ARG A 186 -17.13 27.51 -12.31
CA ARG A 186 -18.60 27.42 -12.27
C ARG A 186 -19.20 28.83 -12.40
N VAL A 187 -19.35 29.32 -13.64
CA VAL A 187 -20.20 30.47 -13.98
C VAL A 187 -21.62 29.98 -14.26
#